data_AF-A0A257N003-F1
#
_entry.id   AF-A0A257N003-F1
#
_cell.length_a   1.000
_cell.length_b   1.000
_cell.length_c   1.000
_cell.angle_alpha   90.00
_cell.angle_beta   90.00
_cell.angle_gamma   90.00
#
_symmetry.space_group_name_H-M   'P 1'
#
loop_
_entity.id
_entity.type
_entity.pdbx_description
1 polymer ?
#
loop_
_entity_poly.entity_id
_entity_poly.type
_entity_poly.pdbx_seq_one_letter_code
_entity_poly.pdbx_strand_id
1 'polypeptide(L)' 'MKFTPLVTGLCLATAIFTAHAEEKFKVCADPLNPPYSTEKQDGFENKIADLFAKKLGKNWGRRLNILGSLNA' A
#
# COMPACT_ATOMS: atom_id res chain seq x y z
N MET A 1 -48.30 -0.83 11.89
CA MET A 1 -47.06 -0.42 11.20
C MET A 1 -46.00 -0.02 12.23
N LYS A 2 -45.19 -0.95 12.72
CA LYS A 2 -44.00 -0.68 13.56
C LYS A 2 -42.90 -1.71 13.25
N PHE A 3 -42.42 -1.70 12.00
CA PHE A 3 -41.28 -2.52 11.53
C PHE A 3 -39.96 -1.71 11.51
N THR A 4 -39.97 -0.51 12.08
CA THR A 4 -38.88 0.45 12.03
C THR A 4 -37.61 0.14 12.85
N PRO A 5 -37.59 -0.68 13.93
CA PRO A 5 -36.33 -0.88 14.66
C PRO A 5 -35.39 -1.92 14.00
N LEU A 6 -35.93 -2.83 13.17
CA LEU A 6 -35.14 -3.89 12.54
C LEU A 6 -34.29 -3.37 11.37
N VAL A 7 -34.84 -2.43 10.59
CA VAL A 7 -34.17 -1.88 9.39
C VAL A 7 -33.02 -0.96 9.76
N THR A 8 -33.15 -0.17 10.84
CA THR A 8 -32.12 0.75 11.31
C THR A 8 -30.89 0.02 11.89
N GLY A 9 -31.08 -1.15 12.49
CA GLY A 9 -29.97 -1.96 13.04
C GLY A 9 -29.11 -2.63 11.96
N LEU A 10 -29.69 -2.99 10.82
CA LEU A 10 -29.00 -3.70 9.74
C LEU A 10 -27.99 -2.81 8.99
N CYS A 11 -28.26 -1.51 8.88
CA CYS A 11 -27.37 -0.55 8.20
C CYS A 11 -26.09 -0.23 8.97
N LEU A 12 -26.07 -0.41 10.31
CA LEU A 12 -24.89 -0.09 11.11
C LEU A 12 -23.80 -1.18 11.06
N ALA A 13 -24.18 -2.41 10.67
CA ALA A 13 -23.25 -3.55 10.62
C ALA A 13 -22.36 -3.57 9.35
N THR A 14 -22.79 -2.94 8.26
CA THR A 14 -22.07 -3.01 6.97
C THR A 14 -20.92 -2.02 6.83
N ALA A 15 -20.85 -0.99 7.69
CA ALA A 15 -19.83 0.05 7.61
C ALA A 15 -18.48 -0.32 8.25
N ILE A 16 -18.39 -1.46 8.95
CA ILE A 16 -17.24 -1.76 9.83
C ILE A 16 -16.09 -2.49 9.08
N PHE A 17 -16.32 -3.01 7.87
CA PHE A 17 -15.43 -4.04 7.29
C PHE A 17 -14.42 -3.61 6.22
N THR A 18 -14.27 -2.32 5.88
CA THR A 18 -13.35 -1.91 4.80
C THR A 18 -12.00 -1.37 5.30
N ALA A 19 -11.23 -2.21 5.99
CA ALA A 19 -9.79 -1.99 6.18
C ALA A 19 -9.03 -2.80 5.11
N HIS A 20 -8.86 -2.23 3.92
CA HIS A 20 -8.09 -2.86 2.86
C HIS A 20 -6.59 -2.76 3.19
N ALA A 21 -5.94 -3.90 3.47
CA ALA A 21 -4.49 -3.96 3.56
C ALA A 21 -3.89 -3.64 2.19
N GLU A 22 -2.86 -2.79 2.15
CA GLU A 22 -2.22 -2.39 0.90
C GLU A 22 -1.44 -3.56 0.28
N GLU A 23 -1.66 -3.81 -1.01
CA GLU A 23 -1.03 -4.92 -1.76
C GLU A 23 0.45 -4.68 -2.11
N LYS A 24 0.97 -3.48 -1.82
CA LYS A 24 2.33 -3.09 -2.21
C LYS A 24 3.31 -3.14 -1.03
N PHE A 25 4.47 -3.73 -1.25
CA PHE A 25 5.63 -3.64 -0.36
C PHE A 25 6.28 -2.27 -0.52
N LYS A 26 6.31 -1.47 0.55
CA LYS A 26 6.86 -0.11 0.54
C LYS A 26 8.11 -0.04 1.43
N VAL A 27 9.14 0.62 0.91
CA VAL A 27 10.37 0.92 1.65
C VAL A 27 10.69 2.42 1.50
N CYS A 28 11.25 3.01 2.55
CA CYS A 28 11.84 4.34 2.45
C CYS A 28 13.17 4.21 1.71
N ALA A 29 13.35 4.93 0.62
CA ALA A 29 14.56 4.93 -0.18
C ALA A 29 14.91 6.35 -0.62
N ASP A 30 16.18 6.72 -0.52
CA ASP A 30 16.68 8.01 -0.98
C ASP A 30 16.84 7.98 -2.52
N PRO A 31 16.20 8.87 -3.28
CA PRO A 31 16.32 8.89 -4.74
C PRO A 31 17.68 9.40 -5.25
N LEU A 32 18.49 10.06 -4.41
CA LEU A 32 19.74 10.72 -4.81
C LEU A 32 20.96 10.18 -4.06
N ASN A 33 21.02 8.87 -3.83
CA ASN A 33 22.10 8.21 -3.10
C ASN A 33 22.78 7.07 -3.87
N PRO A 34 23.33 7.31 -5.07
CA PRO A 34 24.09 6.29 -5.80
C PRO A 34 25.36 5.90 -5.03
N PRO A 35 25.77 4.61 -5.07
CA PRO A 35 25.20 3.51 -5.86
C PRO A 35 24.12 2.69 -5.11
N TYR A 36 23.71 3.13 -3.92
CA TYR A 36 22.80 2.37 -3.04
C TYR A 36 21.35 2.47 -3.52
N SER A 37 20.87 3.67 -3.78
CA SER A 37 19.51 3.91 -4.23
C SER A 37 19.46 5.08 -5.20
N THR A 38 18.65 4.93 -6.25
CA THR A 38 18.43 5.97 -7.25
C THR A 38 16.94 6.09 -7.56
N GLU A 39 16.53 7.22 -8.13
CA GLU A 39 15.17 7.40 -8.65
C GLU A 39 14.79 6.35 -9.72
N LYS A 40 15.77 5.85 -10.48
CA LYS A 40 15.59 4.82 -11.51
C LYS A 40 15.48 3.39 -10.95
N GLN A 41 15.63 3.22 -9.64
CA GLN A 41 15.58 1.92 -8.96
C GLN A 41 16.66 0.93 -9.44
N ASP A 42 17.82 1.42 -9.88
CA ASP A 42 18.94 0.60 -10.36
C ASP A 42 20.04 0.35 -9.29
N GLY A 43 19.92 0.99 -8.13
CA GLY A 43 20.83 0.85 -6.99
C GLY A 43 20.75 -0.50 -6.29
N PHE A 44 21.74 -0.79 -5.43
CA PHE A 44 21.81 -2.06 -4.70
C PHE A 44 20.62 -2.26 -3.74
N GLU A 45 20.23 -1.23 -2.98
CA GLU A 45 19.10 -1.29 -2.05
C GLU A 45 17.77 -1.42 -2.79
N ASN A 46 17.68 -0.85 -3.99
CA ASN A 46 16.51 -0.99 -4.86
C ASN A 46 16.29 -2.47 -5.25
N LYS A 47 17.35 -3.18 -5.64
CA LYS A 47 17.29 -4.61 -6.00
C LYS A 47 16.93 -5.49 -4.79
N ILE A 48 17.43 -5.12 -3.61
CA ILE A 48 17.08 -5.81 -2.36
C ILE A 48 15.58 -5.63 -2.06
N ALA A 49 15.05 -4.42 -2.19
CA ALA A 49 13.63 -4.15 -1.99
C ALA A 49 12.74 -4.97 -2.95
N ASP A 50 13.13 -5.06 -4.23
CA ASP A 50 12.43 -5.90 -5.22
C ASP A 50 12.47 -7.39 -4.85
N LEU A 51 13.62 -7.90 -4.39
CA LEU A 51 13.74 -9.28 -3.92
C LEU A 51 12.78 -9.59 -2.76
N PHE A 52 12.68 -8.69 -1.79
CA PHE A 52 11.77 -8.85 -0.65
C PHE A 52 10.30 -8.76 -1.08
N ALA A 53 9.96 -7.82 -1.96
CA ALA A 53 8.61 -7.72 -2.51
C ALA A 53 8.17 -9.05 -3.14
N LYS A 54 9.01 -9.61 -4.02
CA LYS A 54 8.78 -10.91 -4.67
C LYS A 54 8.64 -12.05 -3.67
N LYS A 55 9.51 -12.11 -2.64
CA LYS A 55 9.43 -13.13 -1.60
C LYS A 55 8.15 -13.05 -0.76
N LEU A 56 7.61 -11.86 -0.57
CA LEU A 56 6.37 -11.64 0.17
C LEU A 56 5.12 -11.80 -0.69
N GLY A 57 5.27 -12.12 -1.99
CA GLY A 57 4.15 -12.17 -2.93
C GLY A 57 3.48 -10.80 -3.12
N LYS A 58 4.24 -9.72 -2.95
CA LYS A 58 3.78 -8.34 -3.08
C LYS A 58 4.50 -7.65 -4.23
N ASN A 59 3.89 -6.63 -4.78
CA ASN A 59 4.57 -5.77 -5.76
C ASN A 59 5.35 -4.69 -5.01
N TRP A 60 6.57 -4.37 -5.44
CA TRP A 60 7.28 -3.22 -4.89
C TRP A 60 6.55 -1.94 -5.31
N GLY A 61 6.11 -1.14 -4.33
CA GLY A 61 5.50 0.17 -4.56
C GLY A 61 6.40 1.31 -4.11
N ARG A 62 6.57 2.33 -4.96
CA ARG A 62 7.15 3.60 -4.52
C ARG A 62 6.12 4.40 -3.72
N ARG A 63 6.53 4.97 -2.59
CA ARG A 63 5.83 6.11 -1.98
C ARG A 63 6.35 7.37 -2.65
N LEU A 64 5.78 7.72 -3.81
CA LEU A 64 5.93 9.06 -4.36
C LEU A 64 5.10 9.99 -3.47
N ASN A 65 5.78 10.56 -2.47
CA ASN A 65 5.32 11.63 -1.60
C ASN A 65 4.22 11.22 -0.60
N ILE A 66 4.09 12.00 0.48
CA ILE A 66 3.05 11.83 1.52
C ILE A 66 1.61 11.93 0.98
N LEU A 67 1.43 12.33 -0.28
CA LEU A 67 0.16 12.45 -0.98
C LEU A 67 0.11 11.33 -2.02
N GLY A 68 -0.76 10.34 -1.76
CA GLY A 68 -0.74 9.03 -2.37
C GLY A 68 -0.67 8.97 -3.90
N SER A 69 -0.08 7.86 -4.34
CA SER A 69 -0.40 7.13 -5.56
C SER A 69 -0.12 7.84 -6.89
N LEU A 70 1.04 7.50 -7.48
CA LEU A 70 1.11 7.28 -8.92
C LEU A 70 1.57 5.85 -9.17
N ASN A 71 0.73 5.10 -9.86
CA ASN A 71 1.04 3.78 -10.39
C ASN A 71 2.15 3.90 -11.43
N ALA A 72 3.29 3.30 -11.11
CA ALA A 72 4.18 2.62 -12.04
C ALA A 72 4.63 1.35 -11.30
#